data_AF-A0A543I3K5-F1
#
_entry.id   AF-A0A543I3K5-F1
#
_cell.length_a   1.000
_cell.length_b   1.000
_cell.length_c   1.000
_cell.angle_alpha   90.00
_cell.angle_beta   90.00
_cell.angle_gamma   90.00
#
_symmetry.space_group_name_H-M   'P 1'
#
loop_
_entity.id
_entity.type
_entity.pdbx_description
1 polymer ?
#
loop_
_entity_poly.entity_id
_entity_poly.type
_entity_poly.pdbx_seq_one_letter_code
_entity_poly.pdbx_strand_id
1 'polypeptide(L)'
;MLTALRQGHVASLRVTVACARSLEDVPHDVYLLDLTPAGDARDGGGRFDEVSLLEGLEPVLDAVGGPPSWVVDVARSHRSDRGGLGEAHLSIRLAVDEDAPGAQPVTDLTRAVQAAFATVARTSRAAGGALSRDDAISGALAAVAHAFPDVDPDDLSLTDEEHHEAEGRWSVGLAQLGATRFQVQLGFVQNVPASAHVHRMPLGEVVDSVGP
;
A
#
# COMPACT_ATOMS: atom_id res chain seq x y z
N MET A 1 18.67 -36.65 3.20
CA MET A 1 18.97 -35.55 4.13
C MET A 1 18.34 -34.30 3.54
N LEU A 2 17.09 -34.02 3.89
CA LEU A 2 16.35 -32.84 3.42
C LEU A 2 16.72 -31.67 4.34
N THR A 3 17.45 -30.70 3.81
CA THR A 3 17.65 -29.39 4.46
C THR A 3 16.28 -28.75 4.64
N ALA A 4 15.78 -28.76 5.87
CA ALA A 4 14.57 -28.04 6.25
C ALA A 4 14.81 -26.55 6.00
N LEU A 5 14.21 -26.01 4.93
CA LEU A 5 14.08 -24.57 4.72
C LEU A 5 13.37 -24.00 5.95
N ARG A 6 14.10 -23.24 6.78
CA ARG A 6 13.51 -22.47 7.87
C ARG A 6 12.78 -21.28 7.27
N GLN A 7 11.56 -21.49 6.78
CA GLN A 7 10.66 -20.52 6.13
C GLN A 7 10.11 -19.44 7.09
N GLY A 8 10.85 -19.08 8.14
CA GLY A 8 10.36 -18.22 9.23
C GLY A 8 10.93 -16.81 9.26
N HIS A 9 12.09 -16.56 8.64
CA HIS A 9 12.76 -15.26 8.68
C HIS A 9 12.65 -14.55 7.33
N VAL A 10 12.20 -13.29 7.37
CA VAL A 10 12.18 -12.39 6.22
C VAL A 10 12.85 -11.07 6.61
N ALA A 11 13.53 -10.46 5.64
CA ALA A 11 14.12 -9.12 5.77
C ALA A 11 13.04 -8.05 5.76
N SER A 12 12.07 -8.21 4.87
CA SER A 12 11.04 -7.23 4.58
C SER A 12 9.69 -7.93 4.42
N LEU A 13 8.66 -7.16 4.76
CA LEU A 13 7.28 -7.51 4.55
C LEU A 13 6.60 -6.29 3.93
N ARG A 14 5.95 -6.48 2.78
CA ARG A 14 4.99 -5.51 2.25
C ARG A 14 3.58 -5.97 2.57
N VAL A 15 2.75 -5.07 3.07
CA VAL A 15 1.31 -5.25 3.20
C VAL A 15 0.63 -4.33 2.20
N THR A 16 -0.28 -4.87 1.38
CA THR A 16 -1.08 -4.12 0.40
C THR A 16 -2.56 -4.31 0.72
N VAL A 17 -3.31 -3.22 0.81
CA VAL A 17 -4.77 -3.23 0.86
C VAL A 17 -5.27 -2.46 -0.35
N ALA A 18 -6.01 -3.11 -1.24
CA ALA A 18 -6.54 -2.52 -2.46
C ALA A 18 -8.07 -2.52 -2.42
N CYS A 19 -8.68 -1.34 -2.55
CA CYS A 19 -10.12 -1.13 -2.57
C CYS A 19 -10.61 -0.93 -4.00
N ALA A 20 -11.60 -1.72 -4.38
CA ALA A 20 -12.28 -1.66 -5.66
C ALA A 20 -13.80 -1.78 -5.43
N ARG A 21 -14.64 -1.50 -6.43
CA ARG A 21 -16.09 -1.70 -6.27
C ARG A 21 -16.45 -3.18 -6.26
N SER A 22 -15.92 -3.92 -7.22
CA SER A 22 -15.89 -5.39 -7.23
C SER A 22 -14.45 -5.91 -7.24
N LEU A 23 -14.26 -7.19 -6.91
CA LEU A 23 -12.94 -7.86 -6.93
C LEU A 23 -12.31 -7.95 -8.33
N GLU A 24 -13.13 -7.80 -9.38
CA GLU A 24 -12.71 -7.80 -10.78
C GLU A 24 -12.31 -6.42 -11.29
N ASP A 25 -12.68 -5.35 -10.58
CA ASP A 25 -12.40 -3.98 -10.99
C ASP A 25 -10.95 -3.57 -10.68
N VAL A 26 -10.48 -2.56 -11.42
CA VAL A 26 -9.24 -1.87 -11.08
C VAL A 26 -9.44 -1.09 -9.77
N PRO A 27 -8.56 -1.26 -8.77
CA PRO A 27 -8.65 -0.52 -7.52
C PRO A 27 -8.64 1.01 -7.73
N HIS A 28 -9.43 1.72 -6.94
CA HIS A 28 -9.40 3.18 -6.87
C HIS A 28 -8.54 3.68 -5.71
N ASP A 29 -8.39 2.89 -4.65
CA ASP A 29 -7.47 3.17 -3.54
C ASP A 29 -6.57 1.97 -3.28
N VAL A 30 -5.27 2.22 -3.11
CA VAL A 30 -4.29 1.22 -2.71
C VAL A 30 -3.44 1.76 -1.56
N TYR A 31 -3.40 1.02 -0.47
CA TYR A 31 -2.61 1.34 0.72
C TYR A 31 -1.46 0.36 0.84
N LEU A 32 -0.26 0.89 1.07
CA LEU A 32 0.97 0.13 1.18
C LEU A 32 1.63 0.37 2.54
N LEU A 33 2.16 -0.69 3.12
CA LEU A 33 2.96 -0.62 4.35
C LEU A 33 4.15 -1.56 4.21
N ASP A 34 5.34 -0.96 4.17
CA ASP A 34 6.61 -1.68 4.16
C ASP A 34 7.17 -1.77 5.57
N LEU A 35 7.44 -2.99 5.99
CA LEU A 35 7.87 -3.34 7.34
C LEU A 35 9.20 -4.06 7.28
N THR A 36 10.06 -3.73 8.24
CA THR A 36 11.22 -4.55 8.58
C THR A 36 10.86 -5.31 9.85
N PRO A 37 10.56 -6.62 9.80
CA PRO A 37 10.14 -7.35 10.99
C PRO A 37 11.20 -7.28 12.08
N ALA A 38 10.79 -7.08 13.33
CA ALA A 38 11.71 -7.06 14.46
C ALA A 38 12.32 -8.46 14.64
N GLY A 39 13.65 -8.54 14.75
CA GLY A 39 14.37 -9.79 14.95
C GLY A 39 15.43 -9.68 16.03
N ASP A 40 15.55 -10.72 16.86
CA ASP A 40 16.60 -10.86 17.88
C ASP A 40 17.96 -11.27 17.30
N ALA A 41 18.02 -11.57 16.00
CA ALA A 41 19.22 -12.06 15.33
C ALA A 41 20.15 -10.90 14.93
N ARG A 42 21.46 -11.08 15.17
CA ARG A 42 22.53 -10.17 14.75
C ARG A 42 22.57 -9.91 13.23
N ASP A 43 21.86 -10.72 12.44
CA ASP A 43 21.84 -10.71 10.97
C ASP A 43 20.58 -10.10 10.33
N GLY A 44 19.78 -9.34 11.09
CA GLY A 44 18.85 -8.35 10.48
C GLY A 44 17.50 -8.85 9.95
N GLY A 45 17.10 -10.11 10.21
CA GLY A 45 15.78 -10.63 9.85
C GLY A 45 14.91 -11.00 11.06
N GLY A 46 13.60 -10.72 10.98
CA GLY A 46 12.61 -11.05 12.01
C GLY A 46 11.70 -12.21 11.64
N ARG A 47 10.97 -12.76 12.63
CA ARG A 47 9.97 -13.80 12.38
C ARG A 47 8.72 -13.15 11.80
N PHE A 48 8.23 -13.68 10.69
CA PHE A 48 6.93 -13.32 10.13
C PHE A 48 5.83 -14.16 10.80
N ASP A 49 4.85 -13.51 11.43
CA ASP A 49 3.65 -14.13 11.97
C ASP A 49 2.41 -13.58 11.26
N GLU A 50 1.87 -14.40 10.34
CA GLU A 50 0.73 -14.05 9.51
C GLU A 50 -0.53 -13.81 10.34
N VAL A 51 -0.73 -14.59 11.40
CA VAL A 51 -1.95 -14.51 12.23
C VAL A 51 -2.04 -13.16 12.92
N SER A 52 -0.96 -12.72 13.56
CA SER A 52 -0.93 -11.42 14.25
C SER A 52 -1.09 -10.23 13.29
N LEU A 53 -0.64 -10.37 12.03
CA LEU A 53 -0.85 -9.34 11.01
C LEU A 53 -2.30 -9.26 10.58
N LEU A 54 -2.94 -10.41 10.36
CA LEU A 54 -4.35 -10.48 10.00
C LEU A 54 -5.25 -9.99 11.14
N GLU A 55 -4.95 -10.32 12.39
CA GLU A 55 -5.64 -9.77 13.57
C GLU A 55 -5.54 -8.23 13.62
N GLY A 56 -4.37 -7.67 13.26
CA GLY A 56 -4.20 -6.22 13.16
C GLY A 56 -5.02 -5.57 12.03
N LEU A 57 -5.38 -6.33 11.00
CA LEU A 57 -6.13 -5.89 9.81
C LEU A 57 -7.62 -6.26 9.87
N GLU A 58 -8.05 -7.06 10.85
CA GLU A 58 -9.43 -7.49 11.07
C GLU A 58 -10.44 -6.32 11.02
N PRO A 59 -10.17 -5.13 11.62
CA PRO A 59 -11.11 -4.00 11.54
C PRO A 59 -11.39 -3.51 10.11
N VAL A 60 -10.44 -3.69 9.18
CA VAL A 60 -10.61 -3.34 7.76
C VAL A 60 -11.47 -4.39 7.06
N LEU A 61 -11.24 -5.66 7.37
CA LEU A 61 -11.99 -6.79 6.81
C LEU A 61 -13.45 -6.80 7.29
N ASP A 62 -13.68 -6.43 8.55
CA ASP A 62 -15.02 -6.30 9.14
C ASP A 62 -15.80 -5.12 8.54
N ALA A 63 -15.11 -4.02 8.23
CA ALA A 63 -15.75 -2.83 7.67
C ALA A 63 -16.42 -3.08 6.32
N VAL A 64 -15.98 -4.08 5.56
CA VAL A 64 -16.54 -4.46 4.25
C VAL A 64 -17.52 -5.64 4.33
N GLY A 65 -17.86 -6.11 5.54
CA GLY A 65 -18.95 -7.07 5.75
C GLY A 65 -18.57 -8.55 5.59
N GLY A 66 -17.27 -8.89 5.62
CA GLY A 66 -16.80 -10.29 5.54
C GLY A 66 -16.76 -10.86 4.11
N PRO A 67 -16.32 -12.12 3.94
CA PRO A 67 -16.33 -12.78 2.63
C PRO A 67 -17.76 -12.91 2.06
N PRO A 68 -17.95 -12.78 0.74
CA PRO A 68 -16.94 -12.77 -0.32
C PRO A 68 -16.37 -11.38 -0.64
N SER A 69 -16.68 -10.34 0.13
CA SER A 69 -16.28 -8.94 -0.15
C SER A 69 -14.78 -8.68 -0.05
N TRP A 70 -13.96 -9.70 0.23
CA TRP A 70 -12.51 -9.57 0.23
C TRP A 70 -11.80 -10.89 -0.06
N VAL A 71 -10.56 -10.76 -0.54
CA VAL A 71 -9.61 -11.87 -0.77
C VAL A 71 -8.28 -11.50 -0.14
N VAL A 72 -7.64 -12.47 0.51
CA VAL A 72 -6.30 -12.35 1.08
C VAL A 72 -5.37 -13.33 0.39
N ASP A 73 -4.31 -12.81 -0.20
CA ASP A 73 -3.23 -13.57 -0.82
C ASP A 73 -1.92 -13.35 -0.04
N VAL A 74 -1.26 -14.43 0.36
CA VAL A 74 0.03 -14.39 1.05
C VAL A 74 1.09 -15.05 0.19
N ALA A 75 2.08 -14.27 -0.26
CA ALA A 75 3.21 -14.74 -1.03
C ALA A 75 4.51 -14.62 -0.23
N ARG A 76 5.40 -15.62 -0.37
CA ARG A 76 6.70 -15.65 0.30
C ARG A 76 7.78 -16.06 -0.68
N SER A 77 8.86 -15.28 -0.74
CA SER A 77 10.05 -15.60 -1.51
C SER A 77 11.22 -15.83 -0.57
N HIS A 78 12.04 -16.84 -0.87
CA HIS A 78 13.26 -17.14 -0.12
C HIS A 78 14.44 -17.17 -1.09
N ARG A 79 15.50 -16.46 -0.74
CA ARG A 79 16.79 -16.55 -1.44
C ARG A 79 17.72 -17.45 -0.63
N SER A 80 18.27 -18.46 -1.28
CA SER A 80 19.15 -19.46 -0.64
C SER A 80 20.64 -19.12 -0.77
N ASP A 81 20.98 -17.95 -1.30
CA ASP A 81 22.36 -17.45 -1.33
C ASP A 81 22.83 -17.10 0.09
N ARG A 82 24.15 -17.09 0.30
CA ARG A 82 24.82 -17.00 1.62
C ARG A 82 24.53 -15.68 2.36
N GLY A 83 23.33 -15.55 2.92
CA GLY A 83 22.84 -14.35 3.62
C GLY A 83 21.56 -13.75 3.01
N GLY A 84 20.96 -14.37 2.00
CA GLY A 84 19.72 -13.89 1.39
C GLY A 84 18.54 -13.98 2.37
N LEU A 85 18.21 -12.88 3.01
CA LEU A 85 16.97 -12.77 3.77
C LEU A 85 15.79 -12.85 2.78
N GLY A 86 14.74 -13.62 3.12
CA GLY A 86 13.55 -13.75 2.30
C GLY A 86 12.67 -12.49 2.33
N GLU A 87 11.69 -12.41 1.43
CA GLU A 87 10.69 -11.33 1.39
C GLU A 87 9.29 -11.93 1.52
N ALA A 88 8.40 -11.22 2.20
CA ALA A 88 6.99 -11.58 2.29
C ALA A 88 6.11 -10.46 1.73
N HIS A 89 5.01 -10.85 1.09
CA HIS A 89 3.97 -9.95 0.63
C HIS A 89 2.61 -10.47 1.08
N LEU A 90 1.87 -9.64 1.81
CA LEU A 90 0.47 -9.84 2.17
C LEU A 90 -0.36 -8.89 1.32
N SER A 91 -1.19 -9.42 0.42
CA SER A 91 -2.08 -8.64 -0.44
C SER A 91 -3.53 -8.90 -0.06
N ILE A 92 -4.27 -7.82 0.20
CA ILE A 92 -5.68 -7.86 0.54
C ILE A 92 -6.43 -7.06 -0.52
N ARG A 93 -7.38 -7.69 -1.20
CA ARG A 93 -8.29 -7.02 -2.14
C ARG A 93 -9.67 -6.94 -1.51
N LEU A 94 -10.26 -5.75 -1.52
CA LEU A 94 -11.57 -5.45 -0.94
C LEU A 94 -12.52 -5.01 -2.07
N ALA A 95 -13.68 -5.66 -2.15
CA ALA A 95 -14.84 -5.16 -2.86
C ALA A 95 -15.66 -4.29 -1.89
N VAL A 96 -15.83 -3.04 -2.26
CA VAL A 96 -16.49 -2.01 -1.46
C VAL A 96 -17.68 -1.52 -2.26
N ASP A 97 -18.88 -1.65 -1.70
CA ASP A 97 -20.12 -1.19 -2.33
C ASP A 97 -20.44 -1.87 -3.68
N GLU A 98 -20.16 -3.18 -3.81
CA GLU A 98 -20.39 -3.96 -5.03
C GLU A 98 -21.85 -3.87 -5.54
N ASP A 99 -22.81 -3.84 -4.62
CA ASP A 99 -24.25 -3.73 -4.93
C ASP A 99 -24.75 -2.28 -5.02
N ALA A 100 -23.90 -1.28 -4.76
CA ALA A 100 -24.33 0.11 -4.75
C ALA A 100 -24.48 0.68 -6.17
N PRO A 101 -25.45 1.59 -6.42
CA PRO A 101 -25.54 2.29 -7.69
C PRO A 101 -24.23 3.02 -8.01
N GLY A 102 -23.71 2.89 -9.23
CA GLY A 102 -22.40 3.44 -9.61
C GLY A 102 -22.22 4.96 -9.45
N ALA A 103 -23.32 5.71 -9.28
CA ALA A 103 -23.30 7.14 -9.00
C ALA A 103 -23.09 7.49 -7.51
N GLN A 104 -23.14 6.51 -6.59
CA GLN A 104 -22.86 6.76 -5.18
C GLN A 104 -21.35 6.87 -4.93
N PRO A 105 -20.90 7.78 -4.05
CA PRO A 105 -19.52 7.81 -3.60
C PRO A 105 -19.12 6.45 -3.02
N VAL A 106 -17.90 5.98 -3.31
CA VAL A 106 -17.37 4.78 -2.67
C VAL A 106 -17.12 5.06 -1.19
N THR A 107 -17.40 4.09 -0.34
CA THR A 107 -17.13 4.14 1.09
C THR A 107 -15.64 4.37 1.34
N ASP A 108 -15.34 5.45 2.08
CA ASP A 108 -13.97 5.82 2.44
C ASP A 108 -13.46 4.96 3.61
N LEU A 109 -12.53 4.04 3.31
CA LEU A 109 -11.85 3.19 4.28
C LEU A 109 -10.54 3.77 4.80
N THR A 110 -10.12 4.96 4.34
CA THR A 110 -8.80 5.55 4.62
C THR A 110 -8.46 5.52 6.11
N ARG A 111 -9.39 5.97 6.97
CA ARG A 111 -9.16 6.00 8.43
C ARG A 111 -9.05 4.61 9.06
N ALA A 112 -9.84 3.65 8.59
CA ALA A 112 -9.80 2.27 9.09
C ALA A 112 -8.46 1.62 8.73
N VAL A 113 -8.02 1.78 7.48
CA VAL A 113 -6.72 1.27 7.01
C VAL A 113 -5.56 1.95 7.73
N GLN A 114 -5.61 3.27 7.89
CA GLN A 114 -4.58 4.02 8.63
C GLN A 114 -4.43 3.51 10.06
N ALA A 115 -5.53 3.28 10.78
CA ALA A 115 -5.52 2.78 12.16
C ALA A 115 -5.00 1.32 12.25
N ALA A 116 -5.39 0.47 11.29
CA ALA A 116 -4.92 -0.91 11.21
C ALA A 116 -3.42 -0.96 10.91
N PHE A 117 -2.95 -0.19 9.92
CA PHE A 117 -1.54 -0.08 9.59
C PHE A 117 -0.71 0.48 10.75
N ALA A 118 -1.21 1.47 11.49
CA ALA A 118 -0.57 1.95 12.70
C ALA A 118 -0.42 0.83 13.75
N THR A 119 -1.43 -0.03 13.89
CA THR A 119 -1.36 -1.19 14.79
C THR A 119 -0.31 -2.19 14.34
N VAL A 120 -0.33 -2.56 13.07
CA VAL A 120 0.64 -3.49 12.46
C VAL A 120 2.07 -2.96 12.57
N ALA A 121 2.30 -1.67 12.28
CA ALA A 121 3.62 -1.05 12.29
C ALA A 121 4.31 -1.09 13.67
N ARG A 122 3.57 -1.18 14.77
CA ARG A 122 4.12 -1.32 16.13
C ARG A 122 4.93 -2.62 16.33
N THR A 123 4.71 -3.62 15.48
CA THR A 123 5.43 -4.91 15.53
C THR A 123 6.76 -4.88 14.75
N SER A 124 7.00 -3.82 13.98
CA SER A 124 8.16 -3.66 13.11
C SER A 124 9.24 -2.79 13.76
N ARG A 125 10.48 -2.97 13.32
CA ARG A 125 11.55 -2.00 13.61
C ARG A 125 11.21 -0.68 12.92
N ALA A 126 11.20 0.41 13.68
CA ALA A 126 11.00 1.74 13.13
C ALA A 126 12.07 2.06 12.08
N ALA A 127 11.64 2.36 10.85
CA ALA A 127 12.45 3.07 9.89
C ALA A 127 12.52 4.54 10.36
N GLY A 128 13.63 4.91 10.99
CA GLY A 128 13.84 6.28 11.45
C GLY A 128 14.17 7.22 10.29
N GLY A 129 13.75 8.48 10.41
CA GLY A 129 14.13 9.55 9.47
C GLY A 129 12.93 10.32 8.92
N ALA A 130 13.13 11.60 8.65
CA ALA A 130 12.17 12.39 7.87
C ALA A 130 12.30 12.02 6.39
N LEU A 131 11.16 11.92 5.71
CA LEU A 131 11.12 11.64 4.28
C LEU A 131 11.65 12.86 3.50
N SER A 132 12.73 12.69 2.74
CA SER A 132 13.22 13.77 1.87
C SER A 132 12.29 13.94 0.66
N ARG A 133 12.38 15.09 -0.02
CA ARG A 133 11.60 15.34 -1.25
C ARG A 133 11.88 14.31 -2.34
N ASP A 134 13.15 13.99 -2.59
CA ASP A 134 13.54 13.07 -3.65
C ASP A 134 13.13 11.63 -3.32
N ASP A 135 13.19 11.25 -2.04
CA ASP A 135 12.64 9.98 -1.55
C ASP A 135 11.12 9.94 -1.68
N ALA A 136 10.43 11.07 -1.45
CA ALA A 136 8.97 11.17 -1.61
C ALA A 136 8.54 10.95 -3.07
N ILE A 137 9.22 11.59 -4.01
CA ILE A 137 8.90 11.48 -5.45
C ILE A 137 9.23 10.06 -5.94
N SER A 138 10.42 9.55 -5.62
CA SER A 138 10.82 8.20 -6.02
C SER A 138 9.91 7.14 -5.39
N GLY A 139 9.54 7.33 -4.12
CA GLY A 139 8.59 6.50 -3.41
C GLY A 139 7.18 6.56 -4.00
N ALA A 140 6.73 7.74 -4.45
CA ALA A 140 5.44 7.91 -5.11
C ALA A 140 5.37 7.12 -6.43
N LEU A 141 6.39 7.23 -7.27
CA LEU A 141 6.50 6.48 -8.53
C LEU A 141 6.48 4.97 -8.28
N ALA A 142 7.29 4.50 -7.32
CA ALA A 142 7.34 3.09 -6.95
C ALA A 142 6.01 2.58 -6.38
N ALA A 143 5.30 3.40 -5.60
CA ALA A 143 3.98 3.06 -5.06
C ALA A 143 2.93 2.92 -6.17
N VAL A 144 2.92 3.83 -7.16
CA VAL A 144 2.02 3.74 -8.32
C VAL A 144 2.33 2.51 -9.15
N ALA A 145 3.59 2.26 -9.49
CA ALA A 145 3.99 1.08 -10.28
C ALA A 145 3.63 -0.25 -9.56
N HIS A 146 3.73 -0.29 -8.23
CA HIS A 146 3.29 -1.45 -7.45
C HIS A 146 1.77 -1.59 -7.41
N ALA A 147 1.04 -0.49 -7.21
CA ALA A 147 -0.41 -0.47 -7.13
C ALA A 147 -1.09 -0.80 -8.49
N PHE A 148 -0.44 -0.40 -9.59
CA PHE A 148 -0.96 -0.52 -10.95
C PHE A 148 0.15 -1.08 -11.87
N PRO A 149 0.30 -2.41 -11.96
CA PRO A 149 1.40 -3.04 -12.71
C PRO A 149 1.44 -2.73 -14.20
N ASP A 150 0.33 -2.29 -14.79
CA ASP A 150 0.24 -1.87 -16.19
C ASP A 150 0.72 -0.43 -16.43
N VAL A 151 1.04 0.31 -15.38
CA VAL A 151 1.57 1.69 -15.45
C VAL A 151 3.08 1.65 -15.43
N ASP A 152 3.70 2.12 -16.52
CA ASP A 152 5.14 2.33 -16.57
C ASP A 152 5.50 3.57 -15.74
N PRO A 153 6.38 3.48 -14.72
CA PRO A 153 6.82 4.64 -13.96
C PRO A 153 7.53 5.70 -14.82
N ASP A 154 8.14 5.32 -15.96
CA ASP A 154 8.80 6.26 -16.87
C ASP A 154 7.80 7.11 -17.67
N ASP A 155 6.54 6.68 -17.77
CA ASP A 155 5.44 7.41 -18.41
C ASP A 155 4.72 8.39 -17.46
N LEU A 156 5.11 8.42 -16.17
CA LEU A 156 4.51 9.28 -15.16
C LEU A 156 5.19 10.64 -15.09
N SER A 157 4.38 11.68 -15.09
CA SER A 157 4.81 13.07 -14.89
C SER A 157 4.36 13.59 -13.52
N LEU A 158 5.23 14.33 -12.84
CA LEU A 158 4.91 15.03 -11.59
C LEU A 158 3.98 16.22 -11.88
N THR A 159 2.83 16.27 -11.22
CA THR A 159 1.85 17.37 -11.38
C THR A 159 1.86 18.35 -10.21
N ASP A 160 2.02 17.86 -9.00
CA ASP A 160 2.01 18.64 -7.77
C ASP A 160 2.78 17.93 -6.66
N GLU A 161 3.27 18.71 -5.71
CA GLU A 161 3.93 18.23 -4.51
C GLU A 161 3.61 19.16 -3.32
N GLU A 162 3.33 18.57 -2.17
CA GLU A 162 3.11 19.31 -0.92
C GLU A 162 3.73 18.55 0.26
N HIS A 163 4.50 19.26 1.08
CA HIS A 163 5.09 18.71 2.31
C HIS A 163 4.29 19.15 3.53
N HIS A 164 3.74 18.19 4.26
CA HIS A 164 3.06 18.42 5.53
C HIS A 164 4.02 18.11 6.69
N GLU A 165 4.95 19.04 6.96
CA GLU A 165 6.06 18.83 7.90
C GLU A 165 5.60 18.41 9.31
N ALA A 166 4.52 19.02 9.82
CA ALA A 166 3.98 18.71 11.15
C ALA A 166 3.46 17.26 11.28
N GLU A 167 3.11 16.64 10.15
CA GLU A 167 2.58 15.29 10.06
C GLU A 167 3.64 14.28 9.59
N GLY A 168 4.78 14.78 9.10
CA GLY A 168 5.86 13.97 8.54
C GLY A 168 5.48 13.25 7.24
N ARG A 169 4.55 13.84 6.46
CA ARG A 169 4.04 13.24 5.23
C ARG A 169 4.21 14.14 4.01
N TRP A 170 4.26 13.51 2.85
CA TRP A 170 4.26 14.17 1.55
C TRP A 170 3.03 13.78 0.74
N SER A 171 2.47 14.74 0.03
CA SER A 171 1.45 14.53 -0.99
C SER A 171 2.09 14.77 -2.36
N VAL A 172 1.99 13.82 -3.28
CA VAL A 172 2.59 13.86 -4.62
C VAL A 172 1.52 13.49 -5.64
N GLY A 173 1.23 14.40 -6.55
CA GLY A 173 0.37 14.14 -7.70
C GLY A 173 1.20 13.66 -8.89
N LEU A 174 0.76 12.56 -9.51
CA LEU A 174 1.36 11.96 -10.69
C LEU A 174 0.32 11.82 -11.80
N ALA A 175 0.69 12.01 -13.05
CA ALA A 175 -0.21 11.80 -14.18
C ALA A 175 0.47 11.03 -15.32
N GLN A 176 -0.23 10.03 -15.82
CA GLN A 176 0.06 9.39 -17.10
C GLN A 176 -0.68 10.14 -18.20
N LEU A 177 0.04 10.57 -19.23
CA LEU A 177 -0.49 11.45 -20.26
C LEU A 177 -1.76 10.88 -20.91
N GLY A 178 -2.87 11.62 -20.83
CA GLY A 178 -4.14 11.26 -21.46
C GLY A 178 -4.87 10.05 -20.88
N ALA A 179 -4.39 9.46 -19.78
CA ALA A 179 -4.90 8.20 -19.26
C ALA A 179 -5.46 8.30 -17.84
N THR A 180 -4.64 8.64 -16.84
CA THR A 180 -5.02 8.56 -15.42
C THR A 180 -4.18 9.51 -14.58
N ARG A 181 -4.80 10.07 -13.52
CA ARG A 181 -4.09 10.81 -12.47
C ARG A 181 -4.06 9.99 -11.19
N PHE A 182 -2.98 10.12 -10.44
CA PHE A 182 -2.77 9.49 -9.15
C PHE A 182 -2.46 10.56 -8.12
N GLN A 183 -3.05 10.46 -6.95
CA GLN A 183 -2.62 11.18 -5.76
C GLN A 183 -1.94 10.19 -4.83
N VAL A 184 -0.68 10.45 -4.48
CA VAL A 184 0.08 9.59 -3.56
C VAL A 184 0.36 10.34 -2.28
N GLN A 185 0.07 9.72 -1.15
CA GLN A 185 0.49 10.20 0.17
C GLN A 185 1.56 9.27 0.71
N LEU A 186 2.74 9.79 1.04
CA LEU A 186 3.86 9.07 1.64
C LEU A 186 3.99 9.46 3.11
N GLY A 187 4.30 8.52 3.98
CA GLY A 187 4.12 8.71 5.42
C GLY A 187 2.65 8.70 5.82
N PHE A 188 1.83 7.90 5.11
CA PHE A 188 0.39 7.79 5.31
C PHE A 188 0.02 7.50 6.78
N VAL A 189 0.81 6.66 7.45
CA VAL A 189 0.76 6.45 8.89
C VAL A 189 1.81 7.33 9.56
N GLN A 190 1.37 8.08 10.56
CA GLN A 190 2.25 9.00 11.31
C GLN A 190 3.48 8.27 11.88
N ASN A 191 4.66 8.87 11.67
CA ASN A 191 5.96 8.30 12.06
C ASN A 191 6.33 6.96 11.39
N VAL A 192 5.65 6.60 10.30
CA VAL A 192 5.98 5.42 9.48
C VAL A 192 6.20 5.89 8.03
N PRO A 193 7.39 6.40 7.70
CA PRO A 193 7.68 6.96 6.37
C PRO A 193 7.46 5.95 5.24
N ALA A 194 7.68 4.66 5.53
CA ALA A 194 7.50 3.53 4.62
C ALA A 194 6.03 3.07 4.53
N SER A 195 5.09 4.02 4.59
CA SER A 195 3.66 3.78 4.37
C SER A 195 3.14 4.73 3.30
N ALA A 196 2.27 4.23 2.43
CA ALA A 196 1.74 5.00 1.32
C ALA A 196 0.24 4.76 1.13
N HIS A 197 -0.45 5.79 0.60
CA HIS A 197 -1.79 5.69 0.07
C HIS A 197 -1.78 6.24 -1.35
N VAL A 198 -2.18 5.43 -2.32
CA VAL A 198 -2.30 5.78 -3.73
C VAL A 198 -3.80 5.83 -4.06
N HIS A 199 -4.28 7.01 -4.41
CA HIS A 199 -5.63 7.22 -4.89
C HIS A 199 -5.60 7.43 -6.42
N ARG A 200 -6.31 6.57 -7.15
CA ARG A 200 -6.45 6.65 -8.61
C ARG A 200 -7.68 7.47 -8.97
N MET A 201 -7.45 8.58 -9.64
CA MET A 201 -8.50 9.46 -10.15
C MET A 201 -8.72 9.20 -11.64
N PRO A 202 -9.96 8.94 -12.09
CA PRO A 202 -10.24 9.01 -13.51
C PRO A 202 -9.92 10.42 -14.02
N LEU A 203 -9.41 10.54 -15.25
CA LEU A 203 -9.38 11.86 -15.88
C LEU A 203 -10.82 12.35 -15.94
N GLY A 204 -11.10 13.47 -15.27
CA GLY A 204 -12.37 14.15 -15.46
C GLY A 204 -12.56 14.38 -16.96
N GLU A 205 -13.74 14.04 -17.48
CA GLU A 205 -14.18 14.61 -18.74
C GLU A 205 -14.05 16.12 -18.57
N VAL A 206 -13.12 16.74 -19.31
CA VAL A 206 -13.14 18.19 -19.49
C VAL A 206 -14.43 18.44 -20.23
N VAL A 207 -15.50 18.71 -19.49
CA VAL A 207 -16.71 19.28 -20.07
C VAL A 207 -16.27 20.67 -20.48
N ASP A 208 -15.86 20.80 -21.75
CA ASP A 208 -15.70 22.06 -22.43
C ASP A 208 -17.06 22.76 -22.35
N SER A 209 -17.29 23.45 -21.24
CA SER A 209 -18.41 24.36 -21.06
C SER A 209 -18.07 25.61 -21.85
N VAL A 210 -18.03 25.46 -23.17
CA VAL A 210 -18.17 26.58 -24.10
C VAL A 210 -19.64 26.95 -24.06
N GLY A 211 -19.99 27.80 -23.10
CA GLY A 211 -21.27 28.49 -23.04
C GLY A 211 -21.14 29.93 -23.56
N PRO A 212 -22.18 30.46 -24.23
CA PRO A 212 -22.11 31.35 -25.41
C PRO A 212 -21.81 32.83 -25.18
#